data_AF-A0A453SC83-F1
#
_entry.id   AF-A0A453SC83-F1
#
_cell.length_a   1.000
_cell.length_b   1.000
_cell.length_c   1.000
_cell.angle_alpha   90.00
_cell.angle_beta   90.00
_cell.angle_gamma   90.00
#
_symmetry.space_group_name_H-M   'P 1'
#
loop_
_entity.id
_entity.type
_entity.pdbx_description
1 polymer ?
#
loop_
_entity_poly.entity_id
_entity_poly.type
_entity_poly.pdbx_seq_one_letter_code
_entity_poly.pdbx_strand_id
1 'polypeptide(L)'
;MESFLSELGHAVNVRHPNVARLVGVGLEGGEHLVFPFSRLGCLSRRLHGGSGEEGTMPWEARYKVALGAASGLEYLHERCARRIVHRDVKPANILLKDDYEPQLTDK
;
A
#
# COMPACT_ATOMS: atom_id res chain seq x y z
N MET A 1 -4.35 -9.92 18.24
CA MET A 1 -3.12 -10.68 18.57
C MET A 1 -2.72 -11.71 17.52
N GLU A 2 -3.46 -12.79 17.25
CA GLU A 2 -3.03 -13.77 16.21
C GLU A 2 -3.00 -13.18 14.80
N SER A 3 -4.01 -12.37 14.41
CA SER A 3 -4.03 -11.67 13.12
C SER A 3 -2.87 -10.67 13.00
N PHE A 4 -2.67 -9.85 14.03
CA PHE A 4 -1.59 -8.87 14.10
C PHE A 4 -0.18 -9.48 14.03
N LEU A 5 0.07 -10.59 14.73
CA LEU A 5 1.34 -11.30 14.68
C LEU A 5 1.55 -12.01 13.33
N SER A 6 0.48 -12.52 12.72
CA SER A 6 0.52 -13.06 11.35
C SER A 6 0.90 -11.96 10.35
N GLU A 7 0.24 -10.80 10.42
CA GLU A 7 0.56 -9.60 9.60
C GLU A 7 2.00 -9.16 9.81
N LEU A 8 2.49 -9.08 11.05
CA LEU A 8 3.89 -8.79 11.38
C LEU A 8 4.85 -9.77 10.69
N GLY A 9 4.55 -11.08 10.79
CA GLY A 9 5.35 -12.14 10.20
C GLY A 9 5.44 -12.05 8.67
N HIS A 10 4.42 -11.49 8.01
CA HIS A 10 4.41 -11.23 6.57
C HIS A 10 5.07 -9.89 6.20
N ALA A 11 4.84 -8.83 6.98
CA ALA A 11 5.20 -7.46 6.62
C ALA A 11 6.68 -7.10 6.89
N VAL A 12 7.31 -7.70 7.91
CA VAL A 12 8.65 -7.28 8.38
C VAL A 12 9.75 -7.48 7.33
N ASN A 13 9.62 -8.50 6.47
CA ASN A 13 10.64 -8.83 5.46
C ASN A 13 10.30 -8.41 4.03
N VAL A 14 9.19 -7.71 3.81
CA VAL A 14 8.81 -7.23 2.48
C VAL A 14 9.58 -5.95 2.16
N ARG A 15 10.31 -5.98 1.03
CA ARG A 15 11.06 -4.83 0.52
C ARG A 15 10.86 -4.71 -0.99
N HIS A 16 9.89 -3.89 -1.37
CA HIS A 16 9.59 -3.59 -2.76
C HIS A 16 9.11 -2.14 -2.88
N PRO A 17 9.48 -1.37 -3.94
CA PRO A 17 9.05 0.02 -4.09
C PRO A 17 7.53 0.20 -4.07
N ASN A 18 6.79 -0.80 -4.57
CA ASN A 18 5.32 -0.80 -4.63
C ASN A 18 4.59 -1.59 -3.54
N VAL A 19 5.28 -1.95 -2.46
CA VAL A 19 4.63 -2.48 -1.25
C VAL A 19 5.01 -1.59 -0.08
N ALA A 20 4.03 -1.20 0.72
CA ALA A 20 4.26 -0.34 1.87
C ALA A 20 5.15 -1.07 2.89
N ARG A 21 6.24 -0.41 3.28
CA ARG A 21 7.20 -0.95 4.23
C ARG A 21 6.74 -0.61 5.64
N LEU A 22 6.53 -1.63 6.47
CA LEU A 22 6.35 -1.46 7.90
C LEU A 22 7.62 -0.86 8.51
N VAL A 23 7.49 0.26 9.22
CA VAL A 23 8.62 0.94 9.90
C VAL A 23 8.58 0.80 11.42
N GLY A 24 7.44 0.40 11.98
CA GLY A 24 7.30 0.22 13.41
C GLY A 24 5.98 -0.43 13.80
N VAL A 25 5.88 -0.81 15.06
CA VAL A 25 4.69 -1.42 15.66
C VAL A 25 4.45 -0.75 17.01
N GLY A 26 3.18 -0.53 17.35
CA GLY A 26 2.75 0.04 18.62
C GLY A 26 1.81 -0.92 19.35
N LEU A 27 1.96 -0.99 20.68
CA LEU A 27 1.11 -1.83 21.55
C LEU A 27 0.39 -1.01 22.64
N GLU A 28 0.75 0.26 22.80
CA GLU A 28 0.14 1.14 23.79
C GLU A 28 -1.24 1.59 23.31
N GLY A 29 -2.29 1.26 24.07
CA GLY A 29 -3.67 1.59 23.72
C GLY A 29 -4.28 0.73 22.59
N GLY A 30 -3.53 -0.23 22.04
CA GLY A 30 -3.99 -1.11 20.97
C GLY A 30 -2.85 -1.65 20.11
N GLU A 31 -3.19 -2.53 19.17
CA GLU A 31 -2.27 -3.06 18.16
C GLU A 31 -2.20 -2.08 16.97
N HIS A 32 -1.02 -1.55 16.68
CA HIS A 32 -0.81 -0.54 15.65
C HIS A 32 0.35 -0.90 14.73
N LEU A 33 0.16 -0.72 13.43
CA LEU A 33 1.21 -0.81 12.41
C LEU A 33 1.57 0.61 11.94
N VAL A 34 2.87 0.90 11.89
CA VAL A 34 3.38 2.23 11.51
C VAL A 34 4.02 2.15 10.14
N PHE A 35 3.57 3.02 9.24
CA PHE A 35 4.06 3.14 7.86
C PHE A 35 4.53 4.58 7.58
N PRO A 36 5.38 4.79 6.56
CA PRO A 36 5.66 6.13 6.05
C PRO A 36 4.37 6.84 5.62
N PHE A 37 4.25 8.12 5.96
CA PHE A 37 3.08 8.91 5.60
C PHE A 37 3.05 9.25 4.10
N SER A 38 1.93 8.96 3.45
CA SER A 38 1.68 9.26 2.05
C SER A 38 0.80 10.49 1.91
N ARG A 39 1.36 11.63 1.47
CA ARG A 39 0.63 12.91 1.44
C ARG A 39 -0.55 12.90 0.47
N LEU A 40 -0.42 12.21 -0.67
CA LEU A 40 -1.50 12.06 -1.65
C LEU A 40 -2.60 11.09 -1.18
N GLY A 41 -2.42 10.44 -0.03
CA GLY A 41 -3.38 9.50 0.54
C GLY A 41 -3.53 8.23 -0.30
N CYS A 42 -4.73 7.62 -0.25
CA CYS A 42 -5.04 6.42 -1.02
C CYS A 42 -5.60 6.74 -2.40
N LEU A 43 -5.44 5.79 -3.33
CA LEU A 43 -5.93 5.89 -4.70
C LEU A 43 -7.45 6.12 -4.75
N SER A 44 -8.23 5.52 -3.85
CA SER A 44 -9.68 5.75 -3.76
C SER A 44 -10.01 7.23 -3.56
N ARG A 45 -9.28 7.92 -2.67
CA ARG A 45 -9.43 9.35 -2.44
C ARG A 45 -9.09 10.16 -3.69
N ARG A 46 -8.03 9.79 -4.41
CA ARG A 46 -7.62 10.52 -5.61
C ARG A 46 -8.54 10.27 -6.82
N LEU A 47 -9.16 9.10 -6.91
CA LEU A 47 -10.10 8.76 -7.98
C LEU A 47 -11.50 9.36 -7.75
N HIS A 48 -11.95 9.49 -6.49
CA HIS A 48 -13.34 9.86 -6.17
C HIS A 48 -13.49 11.16 -5.37
N GLY A 49 -12.42 11.68 -4.76
CA GLY A 49 -12.44 12.92 -3.97
C GLY A 49 -12.31 14.20 -4.80
N GLY A 50 -12.08 14.08 -6.11
CA GLY A 50 -11.91 15.21 -7.02
C GLY A 50 -13.24 15.81 -7.48
N SER A 51 -13.92 16.55 -6.60
CA SER A 51 -14.96 17.51 -7.00
C SER A 51 -14.55 18.97 -6.73
N GLY A 52 -13.27 19.22 -6.40
CA GLY A 52 -12.70 20.55 -6.10
C GLY A 52 -11.33 20.80 -6.73
N GLU A 53 -10.51 21.65 -6.08
CA GLU A 53 -9.23 22.20 -6.59
C GLU A 53 -8.17 21.16 -7.00
N GLU A 54 -8.22 19.93 -6.46
CA GLU A 54 -7.21 18.90 -6.75
C GLU A 54 -7.29 18.33 -8.17
N GLY A 55 -8.38 18.58 -8.91
CA GLY A 55 -8.57 18.12 -10.29
C GLY A 55 -8.55 16.61 -10.47
N THR A 56 -8.81 16.18 -11.70
CA THR A 56 -8.81 14.75 -12.08
C THR A 56 -7.38 14.21 -12.14
N MET A 57 -7.16 12.99 -11.62
CA MET A 57 -5.87 12.30 -11.72
C MET A 57 -5.46 12.11 -13.20
N PRO A 58 -4.26 12.57 -13.62
CA PRO A 58 -3.76 12.41 -14.99
C PRO A 58 -3.69 10.95 -15.44
N TRP A 59 -3.84 10.70 -16.74
CA TRP A 59 -3.84 9.35 -17.28
C TRP A 59 -2.50 8.63 -17.05
N GLU A 60 -1.39 9.35 -17.23
CA GLU A 60 -0.03 8.85 -17.04
C GLU A 60 0.17 8.36 -15.60
N ALA A 61 -0.39 9.09 -14.63
CA ALA A 61 -0.36 8.69 -13.23
C ALA A 61 -1.21 7.44 -12.97
N ARG A 62 -2.38 7.30 -13.62
CA ARG A 62 -3.21 6.08 -13.52
C ARG A 62 -2.49 4.86 -14.06
N TYR A 63 -1.82 5.01 -15.21
CA TYR A 63 -1.02 3.95 -15.81
C TYR A 63 0.15 3.55 -14.91
N LYS A 64 0.88 4.53 -14.36
CA LYS A 64 1.95 4.31 -13.36
C LYS A 64 1.44 3.53 -12.15
N VAL A 65 0.27 3.88 -11.63
CA VAL A 65 -0.36 3.19 -10.50
C VAL A 65 -0.70 1.73 -10.84
N ALA A 66 -1.29 1.48 -12.01
CA ALA A 66 -1.64 0.12 -12.44
C ALA A 66 -0.38 -0.76 -12.57
N LEU A 67 0.67 -0.24 -13.22
CA LEU A 67 1.92 -0.96 -13.42
C LEU A 67 2.63 -1.25 -12.09
N GLY A 68 2.73 -0.26 -11.20
CA GLY A 68 3.37 -0.43 -9.90
C GLY A 68 2.58 -1.38 -8.98
N ALA A 69 1.24 -1.31 -8.97
CA ALA A 69 0.42 -2.26 -8.22
C ALA A 69 0.62 -3.71 -8.72
N ALA A 70 0.66 -3.92 -10.05
CA ALA A 70 0.97 -5.22 -10.63
C ALA A 70 2.37 -5.71 -10.25
N SER A 71 3.38 -4.83 -10.28
CA SER A 71 4.75 -5.15 -9.85
C SER A 71 4.81 -5.54 -8.37
N GLY A 72 4.09 -4.82 -7.50
CA GLY A 72 4.00 -5.16 -6.08
C GLY A 72 3.37 -6.53 -5.84
N LEU A 73 2.29 -6.86 -6.57
CA LEU A 73 1.64 -8.16 -6.47
C LEU A 73 2.51 -9.30 -7.00
N GLU A 74 3.20 -9.11 -8.12
CA GLU A 74 4.15 -10.10 -8.65
C GLU A 74 5.25 -10.39 -7.63
N TYR A 75 5.80 -9.36 -7.00
CA TYR A 75 6.80 -9.53 -5.96
C TYR A 75 6.27 -10.37 -4.78
N LEU A 76 5.07 -10.04 -4.28
CA LEU A 76 4.45 -10.77 -3.17
C LEU A 76 4.18 -12.25 -3.51
N HIS A 77 3.80 -12.53 -4.75
CA HIS A 77 3.43 -13.88 -5.20
C HIS A 77 4.62 -14.78 -5.53
N GLU A 78 5.66 -14.21 -6.15
CA GLU A 78 6.71 -14.98 -6.81
C GLU A 78 8.12 -14.74 -6.24
N ARG A 79 8.36 -13.61 -5.55
CA ARG A 79 9.72 -13.22 -5.11
C ARG A 79 9.93 -13.18 -3.61
N CYS A 80 8.86 -13.16 -2.81
CA CYS A 80 8.95 -13.30 -1.36
C CYS A 80 9.39 -14.73 -0.99
N ALA A 81 10.24 -14.84 0.06
CA ALA A 81 10.72 -16.13 0.57
C ALA A 81 9.60 -17.10 0.95
N ARG A 82 8.48 -16.55 1.42
CA ARG A 82 7.19 -17.24 1.53
C ARG A 82 6.20 -16.47 0.65
N ARG A 83 5.50 -17.15 -0.25
CA ARG A 83 4.43 -16.55 -1.04
C ARG A 83 3.41 -15.85 -0.12
N ILE A 84 3.09 -14.59 -0.42
CA ILE A 84 2.13 -13.77 0.33
C ILE A 84 0.94 -13.49 -0.58
N VAL A 85 -0.28 -13.82 -0.14
CA VAL A 85 -1.51 -13.45 -0.84
C VAL A 85 -2.11 -12.24 -0.16
N HIS A 86 -2.21 -11.09 -0.85
CA HIS A 86 -2.68 -9.83 -0.26
C HIS A 86 -4.17 -9.88 0.17
N ARG A 87 -5.03 -10.59 -0.57
CA ARG A 87 -6.47 -10.82 -0.29
C ARG A 87 -7.40 -9.59 -0.29
N ASP A 88 -6.90 -8.37 -0.17
CA ASP A 88 -7.74 -7.15 -0.14
C ASP A 88 -7.22 -6.07 -1.10
N VAL A 89 -6.96 -6.44 -2.35
CA VAL A 89 -6.52 -5.49 -3.38
C VAL A 89 -7.69 -4.62 -3.81
N LYS A 90 -7.65 -3.33 -3.44
CA LYS A 90 -8.64 -2.32 -3.84
C LYS A 90 -8.03 -0.91 -3.78
N PRO A 91 -8.64 0.10 -4.42
CA PRO A 91 -8.11 1.46 -4.44
C PRO A 91 -7.89 2.09 -3.05
N ALA A 92 -8.64 1.69 -2.03
CA ALA A 92 -8.48 2.19 -0.67
C ALA A 92 -7.18 1.71 0.01
N ASN A 93 -6.62 0.59 -0.44
CA ASN A 93 -5.40 -0.05 0.10
C ASN A 93 -4.19 0.17 -0.80
N ILE A 94 -4.25 1.15 -1.71
CA ILE A 94 -3.11 1.59 -2.52
C ILE A 94 -2.81 3.01 -2.11
N LEU A 95 -1.73 3.23 -1.37
CA LEU A 95 -1.24 4.57 -1.05
C LEU A 95 -0.44 5.15 -2.20
N LEU A 96 -0.42 6.47 -2.30
CA LEU A 96 0.30 7.21 -3.34
C LEU A 96 1.38 8.09 -2.71
N LYS A 97 2.63 7.90 -3.14
CA LYS A 97 3.71 8.86 -2.83
C LYS A 97 3.52 10.15 -3.60
N ASP A 98 4.31 11.18 -3.27
CA ASP A 98 4.24 12.52 -3.86
C ASP A 98 4.42 12.52 -5.40
N ASP A 99 5.03 11.47 -5.97
CA ASP A 99 5.23 11.28 -7.41
C ASP A 99 4.26 10.28 -8.06
N TYR A 100 3.14 9.96 -7.38
CA TYR A 100 2.17 8.93 -7.78
C TYR A 100 2.71 7.50 -7.83
N GLU A 101 3.87 7.21 -7.22
CA GLU A 101 4.32 5.84 -7.03
C GLU A 101 3.34 5.09 -6.11
N PRO A 102 2.72 3.99 -6.56
CA PRO A 102 1.74 3.26 -5.75
C PRO A 102 2.44 2.39 -4.71
N GLN A 103 1.84 2.24 -3.53
CA GLN A 103 2.26 1.29 -2.50
C GLN A 103 1.06 0.50 -2.02
N LEU A 104 1.09 -0.82 -2.23
CA LEU A 104 0.11 -1.74 -1.65
C LEU A 104 0.25 -1.76 -0.14
N THR A 105 -0.85 -1.56 0.59
CA THR A 105 -0.90 -1.69 2.05
C THR A 105 -1.76 -2.87 2.45
N ASP A 106 -1.37 -3.54 3.52
CA ASP A 106 -2.26 -4.50 4.15
C ASP A 106 -3.35 -3.79 4.97
N LYS A 107 -4.41 -4.52 5.32
CA LYS A 107 -5.42 -4.07 6.29
C LYS A 107 -5.19 -4.70 7.64
#